data_AF-A0A3M1G0Z3-F1
#
_entry.id   AF-A0A3M1G0Z3-F1
#
_cell.length_a   1.000
_cell.length_b   1.000
_cell.length_c   1.000
_cell.angle_alpha   90.00
_cell.angle_beta   90.00
_cell.angle_gamma   90.00
#
_symmetry.space_group_name_H-M   'P 1'
#
loop_
_entity.id
_entity.type
_entity.pdbx_description
1 polymer ?
#
loop_
_entity_poly.entity_id
_entity_poly.type
_entity_poly.pdbx_seq_one_letter_code
_entity_poly.pdbx_strand_id
1 'polypeptide(L)' 'MSEKTYPTLEAWFVTGSQHLYGEEALAQVAVDARAIAEALDRSDALPLHVVFKPVVTTPDAIHQLCLEANAAPNCVGLIT' A
#
# COMPACT_ATOMS: atom_id res chain seq x y z
N MET A 1 15.92 12.38 10.16
CA MET A 1 15.31 11.75 8.98
C MET A 1 16.11 12.21 7.79
N SER A 2 16.75 11.28 7.08
CA SER A 2 17.48 11.62 5.87
C SER A 2 16.47 11.84 4.73
N GLU A 3 16.79 12.72 3.79
CA GLU A 3 16.00 12.88 2.58
C GLU A 3 16.05 11.58 1.75
N LYS A 4 14.91 11.17 1.19
CA LYS A 4 14.79 9.97 0.34
C LYS A 4 15.54 10.22 -0.97
N THR A 5 16.33 9.24 -1.45
CA THR A 5 17.08 9.34 -2.72
C THR A 5 16.17 9.54 -3.94
N TYR A 6 14.95 8.99 -3.90
CA TYR A 6 13.93 9.09 -4.93
C TYR A 6 12.63 9.67 -4.34
N PRO A 7 12.61 10.99 -4.04
CA PRO A 7 11.53 11.60 -3.27
C PRO A 7 10.20 11.73 -4.03
N THR A 8 10.19 11.46 -5.34
CA THR A 8 9.00 11.50 -6.18
C THR A 8 8.47 10.12 -6.56
N LEU A 9 9.16 9.03 -6.19
CA LEU A 9 8.78 7.67 -6.55
C LEU A 9 8.07 7.00 -5.37
N GLU A 10 7.12 6.13 -5.70
CA GLU A 10 6.26 5.44 -4.73
C GLU A 10 6.27 3.93 -4.96
N ALA A 11 6.34 3.17 -3.88
CA ALA A 11 5.91 1.78 -3.84
C ALA A 11 4.57 1.72 -3.08
N TRP A 12 3.56 1.12 -3.68
CA TRP A 12 2.25 1.01 -3.07
C TRP A 12 2.17 -0.24 -2.20
N PHE A 13 1.85 -0.07 -0.92
CA PHE A 13 1.60 -1.15 0.02
C PHE A 13 0.13 -1.54 -0.05
N VAL A 14 -0.13 -2.74 -0.54
CA VAL A 14 -1.48 -3.25 -0.84
C VAL A 14 -1.72 -4.46 0.05
N THR A 15 -2.86 -4.48 0.74
CA THR A 15 -3.23 -5.61 1.59
C THR A 15 -4.52 -6.22 1.08
N GLY A 16 -4.49 -7.52 0.82
CA GLY A 16 -5.66 -8.32 0.46
C GLY A 16 -6.35 -8.88 1.69
N SER A 17 -7.68 -8.96 1.65
CA SER A 17 -8.47 -9.70 2.65
C SER A 17 -9.77 -10.22 2.01
N GLN A 18 -10.73 -10.68 2.81
CA GLN A 18 -12.02 -11.15 2.33
C GLN A 18 -13.15 -10.83 3.32
N HIS A 19 -14.34 -10.58 2.77
CA HIS A 19 -15.55 -10.32 3.56
C HIS A 19 -15.95 -11.50 4.47
N LEU A 20 -15.52 -12.72 4.15
CA LEU A 20 -15.79 -13.92 4.96
C LEU A 20 -15.21 -13.83 6.38
N TYR A 21 -14.25 -12.94 6.63
CA TYR A 21 -13.66 -12.72 7.95
C TYR A 21 -14.43 -11.71 8.83
N GLY A 22 -15.42 -11.03 8.28
CA GLY A 22 -16.23 -10.04 9.00
C GLY A 22 -15.58 -8.65 9.10
N GLU A 23 -16.41 -7.66 9.41
CA GLU A 23 -16.03 -6.23 9.42
C GLU A 23 -14.96 -5.90 10.47
N GLU A 24 -15.00 -6.54 11.65
CA GLU A 24 -14.01 -6.32 12.72
C GLU A 24 -12.61 -6.73 12.27
N ALA A 25 -12.49 -7.89 11.62
CA ALA A 25 -11.21 -8.35 11.07
C ALA A 25 -10.72 -7.43 9.95
N LEU A 26 -11.61 -6.97 9.05
CA LEU A 26 -11.25 -6.02 7.99
C LEU A 26 -10.78 -4.68 8.57
N ALA A 27 -11.43 -4.18 9.61
CA ALA A 27 -11.03 -2.96 10.30
C ALA A 27 -9.64 -3.10 10.94
N GLN A 28 -9.38 -4.23 11.62
CA GLN A 28 -8.07 -4.49 12.23
C GLN A 28 -6.97 -4.60 11.16
N VAL A 29 -7.22 -5.32 10.07
CA VAL A 29 -6.28 -5.43 8.94
C VAL A 29 -5.96 -4.05 8.35
N ALA A 30 -6.96 -3.17 8.21
CA ALA A 30 -6.74 -1.81 7.73
C ALA A 30 -5.87 -0.96 8.68
N VAL A 31 -6.01 -1.15 9.99
CA VAL A 31 -5.17 -0.48 11.00
C VAL A 31 -3.73 -0.98 10.91
N ASP A 32 -3.53 -2.29 10.90
CA ASP A 32 -2.20 -2.91 10.88
C ASP A 32 -1.46 -2.59 9.57
N ALA A 33 -2.14 -2.70 8.43
CA ALA A 33 -1.56 -2.40 7.12
C ALA A 33 -1.11 -0.93 7.02
N ARG A 34 -1.89 0.01 7.56
CA ARG A 34 -1.50 1.42 7.61
C ARG A 34 -0.27 1.63 8.49
N ALA A 35 -0.24 1.02 9.68
CA ALA A 35 0.89 1.14 10.59
C ALA A 35 2.19 0.61 9.97
N ILE A 36 2.11 -0.52 9.24
CA ILE A 36 3.25 -1.11 8.51
C ILE A 36 3.73 -0.17 7.40
N ALA A 37 2.81 0.29 6.54
CA ALA A 37 3.16 1.18 5.43
C ALA A 37 3.83 2.47 5.92
N GLU A 38 3.31 3.08 6.98
CA GLU A 38 3.89 4.27 7.60
C GLU A 38 5.27 4.00 8.22
N ALA A 39 5.45 2.85 8.87
CA ALA A 39 6.75 2.48 9.43
C ALA A 39 7.80 2.27 8.33
N LEU A 40 7.40 1.65 7.22
CA LEU A 40 8.26 1.48 6.04
C LEU A 40 8.58 2.82 5.40
N ASP A 41 7.60 3.72 5.23
CA ASP A 41 7.82 5.04 4.65
C ASP A 41 8.79 5.88 5.49
N ARG A 42 8.68 5.82 6.82
CA ARG A 42 9.61 6.52 7.75
C ARG A 42 11.00 5.90 7.82
N SER A 43 11.20 4.69 7.28
CA SER A 43 12.50 4.01 7.32
C SER A 43 13.51 4.65 6.37
N ASP A 44 14.69 4.99 6.90
CA ASP A 44 15.83 5.46 6.08
C ASP A 44 16.42 4.33 5.20
N ALA A 45 15.99 3.07 5.39
CA ALA A 45 16.45 1.93 4.58
C ALA A 45 15.81 1.89 3.18
N LEU A 46 14.67 2.55 2.99
CA LEU A 46 13.99 2.61 1.70
C LEU A 46 14.27 3.95 1.03
N PRO A 47 14.73 3.97 -0.24
CA PRO A 47 15.13 5.20 -0.92
C PRO A 47 13.95 5.98 -1.50
N LEU A 48 12.71 5.51 -1.34
CA LEU A 48 11.49 6.06 -1.92
C LEU A 48 10.33 6.06 -0.90
N HIS A 49 9.18 6.61 -1.30
CA HIS A 49 7.98 6.66 -0.46
C HIS A 49 7.17 5.36 -0.50
N VAL A 50 6.64 4.95 0.65
CA VAL A 50 5.71 3.81 0.73
C VAL A 50 4.30 4.34 0.97
N VAL A 51 3.39 4.08 0.03
CA VAL A 51 2.02 4.60 0.04
C VAL A 51 1.05 3.49 0.39
N PHE A 52 0.34 3.64 1.51
CA PHE A 52 -0.77 2.76 1.88
C PHE A 52 -1.91 2.86 0.85
N LYS A 53 -2.41 1.72 0.36
CA LYS A 53 -3.65 1.63 -0.41
C LYS A 53 -4.72 0.89 0.43
N PRO A 54 -6.02 1.24 0.27
CA PRO A 54 -7.10 0.58 1.02
C PRO A 54 -7.09 -0.95 0.85
N VAL A 55 -7.55 -1.66 1.89
CA VAL A 55 -7.67 -3.13 1.85
C VAL A 55 -8.61 -3.51 0.72
N VAL A 56 -8.14 -4.38 -0.17
CA VAL A 56 -8.92 -4.89 -1.31
C VAL A 56 -9.45 -6.28 -1.00
N THR A 57 -10.74 -6.50 -1.26
CA THR A 57 -11.45 -7.73 -0.89
C THR A 57 -12.15 -8.43 -2.04
N THR A 58 -12.16 -7.81 -3.23
CA THR A 58 -12.84 -8.32 -4.42
C THR A 58 -11.91 -8.32 -5.63
N PRO A 59 -12.13 -9.22 -6.61
CA PRO A 59 -11.38 -9.22 -7.86
C PRO A 59 -11.44 -7.89 -8.60
N ASP A 60 -12.61 -7.25 -8.62
CA ASP A 60 -12.80 -5.96 -9.30
C ASP A 60 -11.98 -4.85 -8.63
N ALA A 61 -11.97 -4.79 -7.29
CA ALA A 61 -11.16 -3.82 -6.57
C ALA A 61 -9.66 -4.03 -6.80
N ILE A 62 -9.20 -5.29 -6.82
CA ILE A 62 -7.80 -5.64 -7.12
C ILE A 62 -7.46 -5.21 -8.56
N HIS A 63 -8.31 -5.54 -9.52
CA HIS A 63 -8.09 -5.19 -10.92
C HIS A 63 -8.03 -3.68 -11.13
N GLN A 64 -8.94 -2.92 -10.53
CA GLN A 64 -8.91 -1.45 -10.59
C GLN A 64 -7.63 -0.88 -9.97
N LEU A 65 -7.20 -1.40 -8.81
CA LEU A 65 -5.95 -0.97 -8.19
C LEU A 65 -4.74 -1.23 -9.11
N CYS A 66 -4.69 -2.38 -9.78
CA CYS A 66 -3.63 -2.68 -10.76
C CYS A 66 -3.65 -1.72 -11.95
N LEU A 67 -4.83 -1.34 -12.45
CA LEU A 67 -4.96 -0.34 -13.52
C LEU A 67 -4.50 1.04 -13.06
N GLU A 68 -4.87 1.46 -11.85
CA GLU A 68 -4.39 2.71 -11.25
C GLU A 68 -2.86 2.72 -11.11
N ALA A 69 -2.28 1.63 -10.62
CA ALA A 69 -0.83 1.50 -10.44
C ALA A 69 -0.08 1.59 -11.77
N ASN A 70 -0.60 0.94 -12.81
CA ASN A 70 -0.03 1.01 -14.16
C ASN A 70 -0.10 2.42 -14.78
N ALA A 71 -1.12 3.20 -14.43
CA ALA A 71 -1.33 4.55 -14.96
C ALA A 71 -0.62 5.64 -14.14
N ALA A 72 -0.22 5.35 -12.89
CA ALA A 72 0.43 6.29 -11.99
C ALA A 72 1.92 6.43 -12.35
N PRO A 73 2.38 7.60 -12.86
CA PRO A 73 3.75 7.76 -13.37
C PRO A 73 4.84 7.66 -12.29
N ASN A 74 4.47 7.85 -11.03
CA ASN A 74 5.33 7.75 -9.86
C ASN A 74 5.29 6.38 -9.18
N CYS A 75 4.31 5.52 -9.50
CA CYS A 75 4.22 4.18 -8.94
C CYS A 75 5.25 3.27 -9.63
N VAL A 76 6.25 2.83 -8.88
CA VAL A 76 7.32 1.97 -9.40
C VAL A 76 7.21 0.51 -8.95
N GLY A 77 6.22 0.19 -8.13
CA GLY A 77 5.96 -1.18 -7.72
C GLY A 77 4.84 -1.32 -6.70
N LEU A 78 4.36 -2.56 -6.55
CA LEU A 78 3.42 -2.97 -5.51
C LEU A 78 4.12 -3.89 -4.50
N ILE A 79 3.81 -3.71 -3.22
CA ILE A 79 4.18 -4.61 -2.12
C ILE A 79 2.87 -5.27 -1.67
N THR A 80 2.80 -6.61 -1.72
CA THR A 80 1.58 -7.42 -1.48
C THR A 80 1.80 -8.50 -0.46
#